data_AF-A0A0C2JZY2-F1
#
_entry.id   AF-A0A0C2JZY2-F1
#
_cell.length_a   1.000
_cell.length_b   1.000
_cell.length_c   1.000
_cell.angle_alpha   90.00
_cell.angle_beta   90.00
_cell.angle_gamma   90.00
#
_symmetry.space_group_name_H-M   'P 1'
#
loop_
_entity.id
_entity.type
_entity.pdbx_description
1 polymer ?
#
loop_
_entity_poly.entity_id
_entity_poly.type
_entity_poly.pdbx_seq_one_letter_code
_entity_poly.pdbx_strand_id
1 'polypeptide(L)'
;MGIEKLIMVSTDGLLSENECIFNEYHQVLEKLFEHSTTEDHKIKPETYRAVTRLYRIHSSRIVKNCFKVILSPRKTSLVKGCGNLLHTVNSGERNVIGTHVKITYGLVCLNWKNH
;
A
#
# COMPACT_ATOMS: atom_id res chain seq x y z
N MET A 1 2.75 -20.39 3.69
CA MET A 1 2.95 -19.22 2.80
C MET A 1 3.41 -18.06 3.68
N GLY A 2 4.57 -17.45 3.40
CA GLY A 2 5.08 -16.34 4.23
C GLY A 2 4.35 -15.02 3.94
N ILE A 3 4.34 -14.10 4.91
CA ILE A 3 3.64 -12.80 4.80
C ILE A 3 4.19 -11.95 3.64
N GLU A 4 5.50 -12.01 3.38
CA GLU A 4 6.12 -11.32 2.24
C GLU A 4 5.56 -11.82 0.90
N LYS A 5 5.32 -13.14 0.76
CA LYS A 5 4.75 -13.72 -0.46
C LYS A 5 3.28 -13.34 -0.63
N LEU A 6 2.51 -13.28 0.47
CA LEU A 6 1.14 -12.79 0.44
C LEU A 6 1.08 -11.36 -0.08
N ILE A 7 1.93 -10.47 0.44
CA ILE A 7 1.94 -9.06 0.03
C ILE A 7 2.35 -8.90 -1.42
N MET A 8 3.36 -9.65 -1.87
CA MET A 8 3.75 -9.64 -3.28
C MET A 8 2.59 -10.04 -4.20
N VAL A 9 1.93 -11.16 -3.90
CA VAL A 9 0.80 -11.65 -4.70
C VAL A 9 -0.35 -10.65 -4.68
N SER A 10 -0.69 -10.10 -3.50
CA SER A 10 -1.75 -9.09 -3.40
C SER A 10 -1.39 -7.80 -4.14
N THR A 11 -0.12 -7.38 -4.10
CA THR A 11 0.34 -6.19 -4.83
C THR A 11 0.20 -6.37 -6.33
N ASP A 12 0.52 -7.55 -6.85
CA ASP A 12 0.34 -7.86 -8.27
C ASP A 12 -1.14 -8.01 -8.64
N GLY A 13 -1.94 -8.52 -7.71
CA GLY A 13 -3.40 -8.60 -7.80
C GLY A 13 -4.10 -7.27 -8.07
N LEU A 14 -3.51 -6.14 -7.63
CA LEU A 14 -4.02 -4.80 -7.93
C LEU A 14 -4.05 -4.49 -9.45
N LEU A 15 -3.25 -5.18 -10.25
CA LEU A 15 -3.22 -5.00 -11.71
C LEU A 15 -4.26 -5.85 -12.43
N SER A 16 -5.00 -6.71 -11.72
CA SER A 16 -6.07 -7.53 -12.29
C SER A 16 -7.16 -6.68 -12.94
N GLU A 17 -7.61 -7.09 -14.12
CA GLU A 17 -8.80 -6.52 -14.77
C GLU A 17 -10.10 -7.12 -14.22
N ASN A 18 -10.01 -8.31 -13.61
CA ASN A 18 -11.12 -8.91 -12.89
C ASN A 18 -11.31 -8.18 -11.56
N GLU A 19 -12.47 -7.55 -11.41
CA GLU A 19 -12.84 -6.72 -10.25
C GLU A 19 -12.96 -7.52 -8.95
N CYS A 20 -13.42 -8.78 -9.01
CA CYS A 20 -13.48 -9.64 -7.83
C CYS A 20 -12.06 -9.92 -7.31
N ILE A 21 -11.16 -10.31 -8.22
CA ILE A 21 -9.75 -10.57 -7.90
C ILE A 21 -9.08 -9.31 -7.35
N PHE A 22 -9.30 -8.15 -7.98
CA PHE A 22 -8.80 -6.87 -7.49
C PHE A 22 -9.28 -6.61 -6.05
N ASN A 23 -10.58 -6.77 -5.79
CA ASN A 23 -11.19 -6.46 -4.50
C ASN A 23 -10.64 -7.36 -3.38
N GLU A 24 -10.46 -8.65 -3.63
CA GLU A 24 -9.87 -9.57 -2.66
C GLU A 24 -8.46 -9.14 -2.26
N TYR A 25 -7.61 -8.85 -3.25
CA TYR A 25 -6.23 -8.47 -2.99
C TYR A 25 -6.12 -7.04 -2.41
N HIS A 26 -6.99 -6.14 -2.85
CA HIS A 26 -7.12 -4.80 -2.26
C HIS A 26 -7.45 -4.89 -0.77
N GLN A 27 -8.46 -5.68 -0.38
CA GLN A 27 -8.84 -5.85 1.03
C GLN A 27 -7.73 -6.43 1.90
N VAL A 28 -6.94 -7.37 1.36
CA VAL A 28 -5.77 -7.92 2.07
C VAL A 28 -4.75 -6.84 2.37
N LEU A 29 -4.42 -6.01 1.38
CA LEU A 29 -3.46 -4.92 1.56
C LEU A 29 -4.03 -3.85 2.50
N GLU A 30 -5.28 -3.44 2.29
CA GLU A 30 -5.96 -2.45 3.12
C GLU A 30 -5.92 -2.85 4.60
N LYS A 31 -6.35 -4.06 4.95
CA LYS A 31 -6.33 -4.52 6.35
C LYS A 31 -4.92 -4.56 6.96
N LEU A 32 -3.94 -4.99 6.17
CA LEU A 32 -2.55 -5.08 6.63
C LEU A 32 -1.96 -3.70 6.96
N PHE A 33 -2.21 -2.72 6.10
CA PHE A 33 -1.71 -1.36 6.28
C PHE A 33 -2.60 -0.52 7.19
N GLU A 34 -3.89 -0.82 7.32
CA GLU A 34 -4.78 -0.19 8.30
C GLU A 34 -4.34 -0.54 9.73
N HIS A 35 -4.01 -1.79 10.03
CA HIS A 35 -3.51 -2.20 11.37
C HIS A 35 -2.19 -1.52 11.75
N SER A 36 -1.43 -1.02 10.78
CA SER A 36 -0.26 -0.21 11.05
C SER A 36 -0.58 1.23 11.49
N THR A 37 -1.87 1.60 11.54
CA THR A 37 -2.32 2.90 12.06
C THR A 37 -2.80 2.83 13.50
N THR A 38 -3.08 1.64 14.06
CA THR A 38 -3.57 1.47 15.45
C THR A 38 -2.42 1.57 16.45
N GLU A 39 -2.58 2.26 17.58
CA GLU A 39 -1.46 2.51 18.52
C GLU A 39 -0.78 1.25 19.09
N ASP A 40 -1.36 0.07 18.89
CA ASP A 40 -0.86 -1.24 19.32
C ASP A 40 0.59 -1.51 18.89
N HIS A 41 1.04 -0.98 17.74
CA HIS A 41 2.43 -1.14 17.30
C HIS A 41 3.44 -0.35 18.16
N LYS A 42 3.01 0.67 18.92
CA LYS A 42 3.87 1.39 19.87
C LYS A 42 4.14 0.59 21.14
N ILE A 43 3.31 -0.42 21.43
CA ILE A 43 3.37 -1.21 22.67
C ILE A 43 4.44 -2.31 22.58
N LYS A 44 4.75 -2.80 21.37
CA LYS A 44 5.69 -3.93 21.15
C LYS A 44 6.80 -3.57 20.15
N PRO A 45 8.07 -3.41 20.59
CA PRO A 45 9.20 -3.04 19.73
C PRO A 45 9.44 -4.00 18.56
N GLU A 46 9.13 -5.28 18.73
CA GLU A 46 9.28 -6.32 17.69
C GLU A 46 8.25 -6.13 16.55
N THR A 47 6.99 -5.86 16.91
CA THR A 47 5.92 -5.53 15.96
C THR A 47 6.27 -4.25 15.21
N TYR A 48 6.76 -3.22 15.89
CA TYR A 48 7.20 -1.97 15.28
C TYR A 48 8.27 -2.19 14.19
N ARG A 49 9.30 -2.99 14.50
CA ARG A 49 10.38 -3.31 13.53
C ARG A 49 9.85 -4.08 12.33
N ALA A 50 8.97 -5.07 12.55
CA ALA A 50 8.37 -5.85 11.47
C ALA A 50 7.51 -4.98 10.53
N VAL A 51 6.67 -4.11 11.09
CA VAL A 51 5.82 -3.18 10.33
C VAL A 51 6.66 -2.13 9.59
N THR A 52 7.69 -1.58 10.23
CA THR A 52 8.61 -0.62 9.57
C THR A 52 9.31 -1.27 8.38
N ARG A 53 9.79 -2.51 8.53
CA ARG A 53 10.41 -3.27 7.44
C ARG A 53 9.42 -3.53 6.31
N LEU A 54 8.18 -3.89 6.63
CA LEU A 54 7.09 -4.06 5.67
C LEU A 54 6.90 -2.83 4.77
N TYR A 55 6.79 -1.65 5.39
CA TYR A 55 6.68 -0.39 4.66
C TYR A 55 7.86 -0.14 3.74
N ARG A 56 9.09 -0.28 4.25
CA ARG A 56 10.30 0.00 3.47
C ARG A 56 10.43 -0.90 2.24
N ILE A 57 10.04 -2.17 2.35
CA ILE A 57 10.20 -3.14 1.26
C ILE A 57 9.05 -3.02 0.25
N HIS A 58 7.81 -2.87 0.71
CA HIS A 58 6.64 -3.10 -0.15
C HIS A 58 5.90 -1.83 -0.60
N SER A 59 6.01 -0.71 0.13
CA SER A 59 5.28 0.53 -0.19
C SER A 59 5.55 1.00 -1.63
N SER A 60 6.79 0.94 -2.09
CA SER A 60 7.18 1.35 -3.45
C SER A 60 6.41 0.61 -4.54
N ARG A 61 6.30 -0.72 -4.42
CA ARG A 61 5.60 -1.54 -5.42
C ARG A 61 4.09 -1.32 -5.37
N ILE A 62 3.53 -1.18 -4.17
CA ILE A 62 2.10 -0.90 -3.98
C ILE A 62 1.76 0.45 -4.62
N VAL A 63 2.50 1.51 -4.30
CA VAL A 63 2.29 2.84 -4.87
C VAL A 63 2.40 2.80 -6.39
N LYS A 64 3.44 2.16 -6.92
CA LYS A 64 3.61 2.02 -8.37
C LYS A 64 2.43 1.32 -9.05
N ASN A 65 1.93 0.22 -8.47
CA ASN A 65 0.81 -0.51 -9.05
C ASN A 65 -0.51 0.28 -8.94
N CYS A 66 -0.74 0.96 -7.82
CA CYS A 66 -1.87 1.89 -7.68
C CYS A 66 -1.83 3.00 -8.74
N PHE A 67 -0.66 3.60 -8.98
CA PHE A 67 -0.49 4.61 -10.03
C PHE A 67 -0.81 4.07 -11.42
N LYS A 68 -0.31 2.87 -11.75
CA LYS A 68 -0.65 2.22 -13.02
C LYS A 68 -2.16 2.04 -13.20
N VAL A 69 -2.88 1.63 -12.15
CA VAL A 69 -4.34 1.49 -12.20
C VAL A 69 -5.00 2.85 -12.44
N ILE A 70 -4.62 3.87 -11.67
CA ILE A 70 -5.18 5.23 -11.73
C ILE A 70 -4.99 5.87 -13.10
N LEU A 71 -3.82 5.67 -13.72
CA LEU A 71 -3.45 6.31 -14.99
C LEU A 71 -3.92 5.52 -16.21
N SER A 72 -4.34 4.27 -16.02
CA SER A 72 -4.89 3.44 -17.10
C SER A 72 -6.40 3.63 -17.28
N PRO A 73 -6.96 3.40 -18.49
CA PRO A 73 -8.40 3.48 -18.74
C PRO A 73 -9.12 2.29 -18.07
N ARG A 74 -9.31 2.35 -16.75
CA ARG A 74 -9.96 1.33 -15.93
C ARG A 74 -11.25 1.83 -15.31
N LYS A 75 -12.06 0.89 -14.81
CA LYS A 75 -13.30 1.23 -14.09
C LYS A 75 -13.02 2.16 -12.92
N THR A 76 -13.90 3.13 -12.72
CA THR A 76 -13.82 4.11 -11.63
C THR A 76 -13.77 3.46 -10.24
N SER A 77 -14.37 2.28 -10.05
CA SER A 77 -14.30 1.52 -8.79
C SER A 77 -12.86 1.11 -8.43
N LEU A 78 -12.10 0.60 -9.41
CA LEU A 78 -10.70 0.20 -9.22
C LEU A 78 -9.80 1.41 -8.91
N VAL A 79 -10.04 2.53 -9.61
CA VAL A 79 -9.34 3.80 -9.37
C VAL A 79 -9.58 4.30 -7.94
N LYS A 80 -10.84 4.28 -7.48
CA LYS A 80 -11.19 4.63 -6.10
C LYS A 80 -10.52 3.71 -5.08
N GLY A 81 -10.51 2.40 -5.32
CA GLY A 81 -9.81 1.44 -4.48
C GLY A 81 -8.32 1.78 -4.35
N CYS A 82 -7.63 2.01 -5.47
CA CYS A 82 -6.23 2.43 -5.42
C CYS A 82 -6.01 3.77 -4.69
N GLY A 83 -6.92 4.73 -4.84
CA GLY A 83 -6.89 5.98 -4.07
C GLY A 83 -6.99 5.76 -2.56
N ASN A 84 -7.92 4.91 -2.12
CA ASN A 84 -8.09 4.56 -0.71
C ASN A 84 -6.85 3.83 -0.17
N LEU A 85 -6.32 2.86 -0.90
CA LEU A 85 -5.12 2.14 -0.50
C LEU A 85 -3.90 3.07 -0.37
N LEU A 86 -3.71 3.99 -1.31
CA LEU A 86 -2.65 5.00 -1.23
C LEU A 86 -2.81 5.89 0.01
N HIS A 87 -4.03 6.28 0.35
CA HIS A 87 -4.32 7.03 1.57
C HIS A 87 -3.95 6.22 2.82
N THR A 88 -4.37 4.96 2.89
CA THR A 88 -4.09 4.07 4.03
C THR A 88 -2.58 3.86 4.22
N VAL A 89 -1.84 3.58 3.14
CA VAL A 89 -0.38 3.41 3.18
C VAL A 89 0.30 4.70 3.63
N ASN A 90 -0.10 5.85 3.08
CA ASN A 90 0.50 7.13 3.50
C ASN A 90 0.21 7.46 4.98
N SER A 91 -1.00 7.19 5.45
CA SER A 91 -1.38 7.43 6.86
C SER A 91 -0.61 6.51 7.81
N GLY A 92 -0.50 5.22 7.49
CA GLY A 92 0.25 4.30 8.32
C GLY A 92 1.77 4.50 8.25
N GLU A 93 2.34 4.92 7.11
CA GLU A 93 3.74 5.35 7.03
C GLU A 93 4.03 6.48 8.02
N ARG A 94 3.17 7.50 8.04
CA ARG A 94 3.32 8.65 8.94
C ARG A 94 3.26 8.24 10.41
N ASN A 95 2.43 7.25 10.75
CA ASN A 95 2.28 6.75 12.12
C ASN A 95 3.45 5.87 12.56
N VAL A 96 3.93 4.99 11.67
CA VAL A 96 4.99 4.01 11.99
C VAL A 96 6.38 4.60 11.84
N ILE A 97 6.66 5.26 10.72
CA ILE A 97 8.01 5.70 10.38
C ILE A 97 8.23 7.18 10.76
N GLY A 98 7.13 7.94 10.86
CA GLY A 98 7.14 9.35 11.22
C GLY A 98 6.87 10.26 10.02
N THR A 99 6.39 11.47 10.31
CA THR A 99 5.94 12.46 9.32
C THR A 99 7.03 13.00 8.38
N HIS A 100 8.30 12.79 8.72
CA HIS A 100 9.44 13.26 7.95
C HIS A 100 9.89 12.27 6.87
N VAL A 101 9.46 11.01 6.96
CA VAL A 101 9.75 10.00 5.94
C VAL A 101 8.62 10.04 4.91
N LYS A 102 8.94 10.61 3.75
CA LYS A 102 8.03 10.88 2.64
C LYS A 102 8.20 9.80 1.54
N ILE A 103 8.26 8.51 1.88
CA ILE A 103 8.47 7.47 0.87
C ILE A 103 7.26 7.46 -0.06
N THR A 104 6.05 7.37 0.49
CA THR A 104 4.81 7.34 -0.31
C THR A 104 4.64 8.63 -1.13
N TYR A 105 4.89 9.80 -0.52
CA TYR A 105 4.81 11.09 -1.22
C TYR A 105 5.88 11.24 -2.31
N GLY A 106 7.12 10.85 -2.03
CA GLY A 106 8.21 10.89 -3.01
C GLY A 106 7.93 9.98 -4.20
N LEU A 107 7.37 8.79 -3.96
CA LEU A 107 6.95 7.86 -4.99
C LEU A 107 5.77 8.39 -5.82
N VAL A 108 4.78 9.00 -5.18
CA VAL A 108 3.69 9.70 -5.87
C VAL A 108 4.24 10.76 -6.82
N CYS A 109 5.12 11.64 -6.34
CA CYS A 109 5.73 12.70 -7.16
C CYS A 109 6.59 12.13 -8.30
N LEU A 110 7.34 11.05 -8.06
CA LEU A 110 8.14 10.37 -9.07
C LEU A 110 7.27 9.76 -10.17
N ASN A 111 6.19 9.06 -9.81
CA ASN A 111 5.31 8.44 -10.81
C ASN A 111 4.52 9.50 -11.58
N TRP A 112 4.15 10.62 -10.95
CA TRP A 112 3.49 11.75 -11.63
C TRP A 112 4.40 12.45 -12.65
N LYS A 113 5.69 12.62 -12.34
CA LYS A 113 6.65 13.27 -13.25
C LYS A 113 7.03 12.44 -14.48
N ASN A 114 6.88 11.12 -14.40
CA ASN A 114 7.27 10.18 -15.45
C ASN A 114 6.10 9.79 -16.36
N HIS A 115 5.00 10.53 -16.30
CA HIS A 115 3.76 10.27 -17.02
C HIS A 115 3.33 11.48 -17.83
#